data_AF-A0A563DVA8-F1
#
_entry.id   AF-A0A563DVA8-F1
#
_cell.length_a   1.000
_cell.length_b   1.000
_cell.length_c   1.000
_cell.angle_alpha   90.00
_cell.angle_beta   90.00
_cell.angle_gamma   90.00
#
_symmetry.space_group_name_H-M   'P 1'
#
loop_
_entity.id
_entity.type
_entity.pdbx_description
1 polymer ?
#
loop_
_entity_poly.entity_id
_entity_poly.type
_entity_poly.pdbx_seq_one_letter_code
_entity_poly.pdbx_strand_id
1 'polypeptide(L)'
;MGQHKAGLILMGSWLPSEASAFAAKGMVYDSFPFPTVGGSGNDAARVDFSGFEIPKQAKNAKVAEQFAAFFLSKKYQTMWAKDAQLIPVRSDVPVGGSLANVVKDLTTATTFRSQDGGILYPGYTTKVLDPIDDQLFFGKITPQQFVTQMVAAQKNYWASQG
;
A
#
# COMPACT_ATOMS: atom_id res chain seq x y z
N MET A 1 -5.39 -11.28 -14.74
CA MET A 1 -3.99 -11.65 -15.03
C MET A 1 -3.77 -13.14 -15.20
N GLY A 2 -4.16 -14.01 -14.26
CA GLY A 2 -4.07 -15.48 -14.44
C GLY A 2 -4.92 -16.09 -15.58
N GLN A 3 -5.95 -15.38 -16.06
CA GLN A 3 -6.77 -15.76 -17.22
C GLN A 3 -6.53 -14.89 -18.47
N HIS A 4 -5.48 -14.06 -18.49
CA HIS A 4 -5.17 -13.13 -19.61
C HIS A 4 -6.25 -12.08 -19.96
N LYS A 5 -7.23 -11.83 -19.09
CA LYS A 5 -8.32 -10.86 -19.33
C LYS A 5 -8.02 -9.41 -18.92
N ALA A 6 -6.84 -9.14 -18.34
CA ALA A 6 -6.41 -7.81 -17.93
C ALA A 6 -4.89 -7.71 -18.04
N GLY A 7 -4.41 -6.64 -18.68
CA GLY A 7 -2.97 -6.34 -18.84
C GLY A 7 -2.41 -5.40 -17.77
N LEU A 8 -3.27 -4.72 -17.01
CA LEU A 8 -2.92 -3.81 -15.92
C LEU A 8 -3.77 -4.13 -14.69
N ILE A 9 -3.21 -3.90 -13.51
CA ILE A 9 -3.93 -3.93 -12.24
C ILE A 9 -3.39 -2.81 -11.36
N LEU A 10 -4.30 -2.12 -10.66
CA LEU A 10 -3.92 -1.21 -9.61
C LEU A 10 -3.85 -2.01 -8.30
N MET A 11 -2.64 -2.37 -7.89
CA MET A 11 -2.39 -3.15 -6.66
C MET A 11 -1.00 -2.82 -6.12
N GLY A 12 -0.76 -3.11 -4.84
CA GLY A 12 0.55 -2.93 -4.24
C GLY A 12 1.59 -3.98 -4.64
N SER A 13 2.80 -3.77 -4.13
CA SER A 13 3.99 -4.56 -4.45
C SER A 13 3.95 -6.02 -3.96
N TRP A 14 2.97 -6.37 -3.12
CA TRP A 14 2.74 -7.75 -2.66
C TRP A 14 2.06 -8.65 -3.70
N LEU A 15 1.48 -8.08 -4.76
CA LEU A 15 0.74 -8.88 -5.74
C LEU A 15 1.56 -10.02 -6.35
N PRO A 16 2.83 -9.83 -6.76
CA PRO A 16 3.60 -10.93 -7.32
C PRO A 16 3.77 -12.09 -6.33
N SER A 17 3.98 -11.83 -5.03
CA SER A 17 4.18 -12.90 -4.06
C SER A 17 2.90 -13.71 -3.82
N GLU A 18 1.73 -13.07 -3.88
CA GLU A 18 0.44 -13.73 -3.66
C GLU A 18 -0.13 -14.42 -4.92
N ALA A 19 0.12 -13.84 -6.09
CA ALA A 19 -0.51 -14.28 -7.33
C ALA A 19 0.39 -15.13 -8.23
N SER A 20 1.72 -15.17 -8.03
CA SER A 20 2.63 -15.89 -8.93
C SER A 20 2.32 -17.38 -9.04
N ALA A 21 1.79 -18.01 -7.99
CA ALA A 21 1.37 -19.42 -8.03
C ALA A 21 0.21 -19.68 -9.02
N PHE A 22 -0.55 -18.65 -9.36
CA PHE A 22 -1.69 -18.69 -10.28
C PHE A 22 -1.41 -17.97 -11.60
N ALA A 23 -0.20 -17.43 -11.77
CA ALA A 23 0.20 -16.72 -12.97
C ALA A 23 0.40 -17.72 -14.12
N ALA A 24 0.04 -17.29 -15.33
CA ALA A 24 0.34 -18.07 -16.51
C ALA A 24 1.87 -18.24 -16.65
N LYS A 25 2.29 -19.38 -17.20
CA LYS A 25 3.72 -19.67 -17.40
C LYS A 25 4.37 -18.56 -18.25
N GLY A 26 5.48 -18.02 -17.76
CA GLY A 26 6.23 -16.96 -18.43
C GLY A 26 5.66 -15.55 -18.23
N MET A 27 4.61 -15.39 -17.42
CA MET A 27 4.15 -14.06 -17.00
C MET A 27 5.22 -13.37 -16.17
N VAL A 28 5.49 -12.10 -16.51
CA VAL A 28 6.41 -11.23 -15.77
C VAL A 28 5.60 -10.11 -15.14
N TYR A 29 5.81 -9.90 -13.84
CA TYR A 29 5.24 -8.77 -13.12
C TYR A 29 6.21 -7.59 -13.19
N ASP A 30 5.65 -6.41 -13.43
CA ASP A 30 6.37 -5.14 -13.41
C ASP A 30 5.45 -4.03 -12.86
N SER A 31 6.01 -2.88 -12.52
CA SER A 31 5.31 -1.72 -11.96
C SER A 31 5.73 -0.43 -12.65
N PHE A 32 4.83 0.53 -12.68
CA PHE A 32 5.10 1.91 -13.07
C PHE A 32 4.27 2.84 -12.19
N PRO A 33 4.70 4.09 -11.98
CA PRO A 33 3.95 5.04 -11.15
C PRO A 33 2.60 5.38 -11.79
N PHE A 34 1.63 5.75 -10.97
CA PHE A 34 0.34 6.20 -11.49
C PHE A 34 0.53 7.43 -12.39
N PRO A 35 -0.05 7.46 -13.60
CA PRO A 35 0.22 8.52 -14.56
C PRO A 35 -0.37 9.85 -14.10
N THR A 36 0.32 10.95 -14.42
CA THR A 36 -0.26 12.30 -14.33
C THR A 36 -1.31 12.49 -15.44
N VAL A 37 -2.44 13.13 -15.13
CA VAL A 37 -3.52 13.36 -16.11
C VAL A 37 -3.63 14.86 -16.41
N GLY A 38 -3.35 15.25 -17.65
CA GLY A 38 -3.50 16.66 -18.10
C GLY A 38 -2.61 17.66 -17.35
N GLY A 39 -1.40 17.25 -16.95
CA GLY A 39 -0.49 18.06 -16.12
C GLY A 39 -0.97 18.24 -14.67
N SER A 40 -2.13 17.68 -14.32
CA SER A 40 -2.69 17.65 -12.97
C SER A 40 -2.39 16.29 -12.34
N GLY A 41 -1.88 16.30 -11.12
CA GLY A 41 -1.42 15.11 -10.40
C GLY A 41 -0.29 15.46 -9.44
N ASN A 42 0.15 14.49 -8.65
CA ASN A 42 1.38 14.59 -7.88
C ASN A 42 2.23 13.37 -8.16
N ASP A 43 3.54 13.56 -8.07
CA ASP A 43 4.57 12.52 -8.19
C ASP A 43 4.69 11.68 -6.91
N ALA A 44 3.65 11.67 -6.06
CA ALA A 44 3.74 11.03 -4.77
C ALA A 44 3.75 9.52 -4.93
N ALA A 45 4.81 8.88 -4.44
CA ALA A 45 4.81 7.44 -4.32
C ALA A 45 3.92 7.02 -3.14
N ARG A 46 3.13 5.96 -3.34
CA ARG A 46 2.42 5.33 -2.23
C ARG A 46 3.39 4.42 -1.47
N VAL A 47 3.46 4.61 -0.15
CA VAL A 47 4.24 3.76 0.75
C VAL A 47 3.43 3.43 1.99
N ASP A 48 3.34 2.13 2.27
CA ASP A 48 2.72 1.58 3.46
C ASP A 48 3.74 0.70 4.17
N PHE A 49 3.86 0.84 5.49
CA PHE A 49 4.91 0.20 6.27
C PHE A 49 4.37 -1.01 7.04
N SER A 50 5.17 -2.07 7.10
CA SER A 50 5.01 -3.15 8.07
C SER A 50 6.09 -2.98 9.14
N GLY A 51 5.69 -2.98 10.41
CA GLY A 51 6.61 -2.70 11.51
C GLY A 51 6.21 -3.40 12.80
N PHE A 52 7.03 -3.19 13.83
CA PHE A 52 6.75 -3.66 15.18
C PHE A 52 6.26 -2.50 16.03
N GLU A 53 5.14 -2.73 16.71
CA GLU A 53 4.63 -1.83 17.74
C GLU A 53 4.72 -2.54 19.09
N ILE A 54 5.29 -1.85 20.08
CA ILE A 54 5.41 -2.38 21.45
C ILE A 54 4.46 -1.58 22.34
N PRO A 55 3.39 -2.21 22.87
CA PRO A 55 2.45 -1.53 23.74
C PRO A 55 3.15 -0.96 24.97
N LYS A 56 2.75 0.25 25.39
CA LYS A 56 3.33 0.92 26.58
C LYS A 56 3.25 0.07 27.86
N GLN A 57 2.25 -0.80 27.96
CA GLN A 57 2.01 -1.68 29.12
C GLN A 57 2.62 -3.09 28.95
N ALA A 58 3.45 -3.32 27.92
CA ALA A 58 4.06 -4.62 27.68
C ALA A 58 4.98 -5.04 28.85
N LYS A 59 4.67 -6.19 29.47
CA LYS A 59 5.45 -6.74 30.60
C LYS A 59 6.91 -7.06 30.24
N ASN A 60 7.18 -7.31 28.95
CA ASN A 60 8.49 -7.71 28.43
C ASN A 60 8.98 -6.79 27.31
N ALA A 61 8.76 -5.48 27.41
CA ALA A 61 9.09 -4.51 26.36
C ALA A 61 10.53 -4.64 25.84
N LYS A 62 11.52 -4.76 26.74
CA LYS A 62 12.93 -4.91 26.37
C LYS A 62 13.22 -6.16 25.52
N VAL A 63 12.53 -7.26 25.79
CA VAL A 63 12.69 -8.50 25.00
C VAL A 63 12.05 -8.35 23.63
N ALA A 64 10.89 -7.67 23.54
CA ALA A 64 10.25 -7.36 22.27
C ALA A 64 11.13 -6.43 21.40
N GLU A 65 11.78 -5.44 21.99
CA GLU A 65 12.77 -4.58 21.31
C GLU A 65 13.94 -5.40 20.75
N GLN A 66 14.49 -6.32 21.54
CA GLN A 66 15.56 -7.21 21.11
C GLN A 66 15.12 -8.11 19.94
N PHE A 67 13.90 -8.62 19.97
CA PHE A 67 13.34 -9.41 18.87
C PHE A 67 13.17 -8.56 17.60
N ALA A 68 12.62 -7.36 17.71
CA ALA A 68 12.51 -6.44 16.58
C ALA A 68 13.90 -6.13 15.98
N ALA A 69 14.90 -5.85 16.81
CA ALA A 69 16.27 -5.61 16.37
C ALA A 69 16.89 -6.85 15.67
N PHE A 70 16.65 -8.05 16.21
CA PHE A 70 17.06 -9.30 15.58
C PHE A 70 16.45 -9.47 14.19
N PHE A 71 15.14 -9.25 14.05
CA PHE A 71 14.43 -9.31 12.77
C PHE A 71 14.91 -8.26 11.75
N LEU A 72 15.31 -7.08 12.24
CA LEU A 72 15.87 -6.00 11.43
C LEU A 72 17.35 -6.21 11.08
N SER A 73 17.97 -7.33 11.48
CA SER A 73 19.33 -7.66 11.04
C SER A 73 19.37 -7.97 9.53
N LYS A 74 20.55 -7.76 8.92
CA LYS A 74 20.75 -7.99 7.48
C LYS A 74 20.33 -9.38 7.03
N LYS A 75 20.59 -10.42 7.85
CA LYS A 75 20.23 -11.80 7.54
C LYS A 75 18.74 -11.95 7.27
N TYR A 76 17.89 -11.51 8.19
CA TYR A 76 16.44 -11.67 8.06
C TYR A 76 15.82 -10.69 7.07
N GLN A 77 16.38 -9.48 6.93
CA GLN A 77 15.96 -8.56 5.88
C GLN A 77 16.32 -9.09 4.48
N THR A 78 17.43 -9.83 4.34
CA THR A 78 17.76 -10.53 3.08
C THR A 78 16.76 -11.66 2.79
N MET A 79 16.35 -12.42 3.80
CA MET A 79 15.30 -13.44 3.66
C MET A 79 13.94 -12.80 3.33
N TRP A 80 13.62 -11.65 3.92
CA TRP A 80 12.41 -10.87 3.62
C TRP A 80 12.35 -10.45 2.15
N ALA A 81 13.47 -10.00 1.60
CA ALA A 81 13.57 -9.63 0.19
C ALA A 81 13.51 -10.84 -0.75
N LYS A 82 14.26 -11.90 -0.44
CA LYS A 82 14.45 -13.03 -1.34
C LYS A 82 13.31 -14.05 -1.27
N ASP A 83 12.94 -14.45 -0.06
CA ASP A 83 12.08 -15.60 0.17
C ASP A 83 10.62 -15.17 0.34
N ALA A 84 10.38 -14.06 1.04
CA ALA A 84 9.03 -13.49 1.17
C ALA A 84 8.64 -12.56 0.01
N GLN A 85 9.61 -12.18 -0.84
CA GLN A 85 9.42 -11.26 -1.96
C GLN A 85 8.75 -9.94 -1.52
N LEU A 86 9.29 -9.33 -0.46
CA LEU A 86 8.84 -8.05 0.09
C LEU A 86 9.98 -7.03 0.13
N ILE A 87 9.66 -5.75 0.26
CA ILE A 87 10.68 -4.69 0.33
C ILE A 87 11.26 -4.64 1.76
N PRO A 88 12.58 -4.85 1.94
CA PRO A 88 13.23 -4.71 3.24
C PRO A 88 13.36 -3.23 3.61
N VAL A 89 13.41 -2.93 4.91
CA VAL A 89 13.64 -1.56 5.40
C VAL A 89 15.12 -1.17 5.36
N ARG A 90 16.02 -2.14 5.20
CA ARG A 90 17.46 -1.93 5.10
C ARG A 90 17.87 -1.60 3.67
N SER A 91 18.46 -0.42 3.47
CA SER A 91 18.98 0.02 2.16
C SER A 91 20.19 -0.77 1.65
N ASP A 92 20.91 -1.47 2.53
CA ASP A 92 22.06 -2.32 2.17
C ASP A 92 21.69 -3.77 1.80
N VAL A 93 20.38 -4.06 1.73
CA VAL A 93 19.85 -5.33 1.24
C VAL A 93 19.33 -5.12 -0.19
N PRO A 94 19.90 -5.80 -1.19
CA PRO A 94 19.47 -5.64 -2.57
C PRO A 94 18.06 -6.22 -2.76
N VAL A 95 17.26 -5.55 -3.58
CA VAL A 95 15.93 -5.98 -4.01
C VAL A 95 15.95 -6.14 -5.53
N GLY A 96 15.44 -7.25 -6.04
CA GLY A 96 15.44 -7.57 -7.47
C GLY A 96 14.09 -8.09 -7.96
N GLY A 97 14.07 -8.53 -9.21
CA GLY A 97 12.86 -9.08 -9.85
C GLY A 97 11.75 -8.04 -9.97
N SER A 98 10.50 -8.48 -9.74
CA SER A 98 9.29 -7.66 -9.89
C SER A 98 9.19 -6.47 -8.94
N LEU A 99 10.10 -6.36 -7.95
CA LEU A 99 10.14 -5.25 -6.99
C LEU A 99 11.15 -4.16 -7.35
N ALA A 100 12.01 -4.39 -8.35
CA ALA A 100 13.11 -3.47 -8.66
C ALA A 100 12.60 -2.06 -9.05
N ASN A 101 11.57 -1.99 -9.89
CA ASN A 101 10.97 -0.73 -10.29
C ASN A 101 10.22 -0.05 -9.14
N VAL A 102 9.56 -0.81 -8.26
CA VAL A 102 8.95 -0.25 -7.03
C VAL A 102 10.00 0.43 -6.15
N VAL A 103 11.14 -0.24 -5.90
CA VAL A 103 12.23 0.34 -5.09
C VAL A 103 12.85 1.56 -5.76
N LYS A 104 13.06 1.50 -7.08
CA LYS A 104 13.52 2.65 -7.85
C LYS A 104 12.56 3.84 -7.66
N ASP A 105 11.27 3.63 -7.88
CA ASP A 105 10.29 4.70 -7.80
C ASP A 105 10.20 5.28 -6.38
N LEU A 106 10.20 4.43 -5.35
CA LEU A 106 10.22 4.86 -3.94
C LEU A 106 11.48 5.66 -3.56
N THR A 107 12.64 5.27 -4.07
CA THR A 107 13.92 5.95 -3.75
C THR A 107 14.11 7.26 -4.54
N THR A 108 13.42 7.44 -5.66
CA THR A 108 13.44 8.68 -6.45
C THR A 108 12.31 9.64 -6.10
N ALA A 109 11.27 9.19 -5.41
CA ALA A 109 10.13 10.01 -5.06
C ALA A 109 10.51 11.14 -4.09
N THR A 110 9.96 12.33 -4.33
CA THR A 110 10.14 13.51 -3.46
C THR A 110 8.99 13.68 -2.48
N THR A 111 7.85 13.06 -2.76
CA THR A 111 6.65 13.08 -1.92
C THR A 111 6.08 11.69 -1.74
N PHE A 112 5.43 11.47 -0.58
CA PHE A 112 4.88 10.16 -0.20
C PHE A 112 3.45 10.30 0.32
N ARG A 113 2.64 9.25 0.10
CA ARG A 113 1.31 9.11 0.71
C ARG A 113 1.10 7.68 1.20
N SER A 114 0.31 7.52 2.25
CA SER A 114 -0.19 6.22 2.67
C SER A 114 -1.56 5.94 2.04
N GLN A 115 -1.98 4.68 2.12
CA GLN A 115 -3.34 4.29 1.79
C GLN A 115 -4.36 5.19 2.49
N ASP A 116 -5.40 5.62 1.75
CA ASP A 116 -6.50 6.46 2.25
C ASP A 116 -6.05 7.74 2.96
N GLY A 117 -4.87 8.26 2.61
CA GLY A 117 -4.28 9.43 3.27
C GLY A 117 -3.82 9.17 4.70
N GLY A 118 -3.69 7.91 5.11
CA GLY A 118 -3.33 7.49 6.47
C GLY A 118 -4.51 7.46 7.45
N ILE A 119 -5.75 7.54 6.97
CA ILE A 119 -6.92 7.48 7.84
C ILE A 119 -7.16 6.03 8.29
N LEU A 120 -6.84 5.74 9.55
CA LEU A 120 -7.00 4.41 10.17
C LEU A 120 -8.17 4.35 11.17
N TYR A 121 -9.05 5.36 11.19
CA TYR A 121 -10.11 5.42 12.20
C TYR A 121 -11.16 4.31 11.98
N PRO A 122 -11.53 3.53 13.02
CA PRO A 122 -12.46 2.41 12.90
C PRO A 122 -13.76 2.74 12.16
N GLY A 123 -14.00 1.99 11.08
CA GLY A 123 -15.22 2.08 10.31
C GLY A 123 -15.27 3.21 9.29
N TYR A 124 -14.29 4.12 9.25
CA TYR A 124 -14.25 5.19 8.25
C TYR A 124 -14.29 4.62 6.83
N THR A 125 -13.36 3.72 6.50
CA THR A 125 -13.27 3.08 5.18
C THR A 125 -14.59 2.40 4.80
N THR A 126 -15.07 1.49 5.65
CA THR A 126 -16.27 0.69 5.36
C THR A 126 -17.60 1.44 5.40
N LYS A 127 -17.71 2.56 6.12
CA LYS A 127 -18.98 3.30 6.30
C LYS A 127 -19.05 4.60 5.50
N VAL A 128 -17.91 5.13 5.08
CA VAL A 128 -17.80 6.42 4.39
C VAL A 128 -17.15 6.24 3.04
N LEU A 129 -15.90 5.75 2.99
CA LEU A 129 -15.12 5.71 1.76
C LEU A 129 -15.69 4.70 0.76
N ASP A 130 -15.68 3.40 1.09
CA ASP A 130 -16.03 2.33 0.16
C ASP A 130 -17.44 2.50 -0.44
N PRO A 131 -18.51 2.82 0.35
CA PRO A 131 -19.85 2.92 -0.21
C PRO A 131 -20.04 4.05 -1.23
N ILE A 132 -19.26 5.12 -1.13
CA ILE A 132 -19.35 6.28 -2.02
C ILE A 132 -18.38 6.12 -3.19
N ASP A 133 -17.18 5.60 -2.96
CA ASP A 133 -16.21 5.27 -4.00
C ASP A 133 -16.74 4.20 -4.96
N ASP A 134 -17.38 3.14 -4.45
CA ASP A 134 -18.05 2.13 -5.26
C ASP A 134 -19.10 2.73 -6.20
N GLN A 135 -19.87 3.72 -5.73
CA GLN A 135 -20.85 4.39 -6.57
C GLN A 135 -20.18 5.15 -7.72
N LEU A 136 -19.05 5.80 -7.47
CA LEU A 136 -18.28 6.47 -8.52
C LEU A 136 -17.70 5.43 -9.49
N PHE A 137 -17.05 4.39 -8.96
CA PHE A 137 -16.41 3.35 -9.76
C PHE A 137 -17.39 2.60 -10.66
N PHE A 138 -18.60 2.30 -10.15
CA PHE A 138 -19.67 1.67 -10.92
C PHE A 138 -20.49 2.66 -11.77
N GLY A 139 -20.08 3.93 -11.86
CA GLY A 139 -20.71 4.94 -12.70
C GLY A 139 -22.13 5.34 -12.27
N LYS A 140 -22.50 5.10 -11.01
CA LYS A 140 -23.82 5.45 -10.45
C LYS A 140 -23.92 6.93 -10.11
N ILE A 141 -22.80 7.59 -9.85
CA ILE A 141 -22.71 9.01 -9.54
C ILE A 141 -21.62 9.68 -10.37
N THR A 142 -21.74 10.99 -10.60
CA THR A 142 -20.73 11.79 -11.28
C THR A 142 -19.56 12.13 -10.35
N PRO A 143 -18.39 12.54 -10.87
CA PRO A 143 -17.30 13.04 -10.04
C PRO A 143 -17.70 14.20 -9.12
N GLN A 144 -18.55 15.12 -9.60
CA GLN A 144 -19.04 16.23 -8.77
C GLN A 144 -19.95 15.72 -7.63
N GLN A 145 -20.83 14.76 -7.92
CA GLN A 145 -21.68 14.14 -6.90
C GLN A 145 -20.84 13.38 -5.87
N PHE A 146 -19.79 12.66 -6.31
CA PHE A 146 -18.84 12.00 -5.41
C PHE A 146 -18.21 13.00 -4.44
N VAL A 147 -17.68 14.13 -4.93
CA VAL A 147 -17.08 15.15 -4.07
C VAL A 147 -18.10 15.70 -3.06
N THR A 148 -19.31 16.04 -3.51
CA THR A 148 -20.37 16.54 -2.61
C THR A 148 -20.74 15.53 -1.53
N GLN A 149 -20.92 14.25 -1.91
CA GLN A 149 -21.28 13.19 -0.98
C GLN A 149 -20.16 12.89 0.02
N MET A 150 -18.91 12.78 -0.45
CA MET A 150 -17.76 12.55 0.41
C MET A 150 -17.59 13.67 1.44
N VAL A 151 -17.70 14.94 1.03
CA VAL A 151 -17.61 16.07 1.97
C VAL A 151 -18.67 16.00 3.06
N ALA A 152 -19.92 15.74 2.67
CA ALA A 152 -21.03 15.63 3.63
C ALA A 152 -20.85 14.43 4.58
N ALA A 153 -20.53 13.26 4.02
CA ALA A 153 -20.38 12.02 4.78
C ALA A 153 -19.18 12.07 5.74
N GLN A 154 -18.03 12.59 5.29
CA GLN A 154 -16.88 12.79 6.16
C GLN A 154 -17.21 13.74 7.31
N LYS A 155 -17.84 14.89 7.04
CA LYS A 155 -18.23 15.84 8.09
C LYS A 155 -19.12 15.19 9.14
N ASN A 156 -20.13 14.44 8.70
CA ASN A 156 -21.06 13.76 9.61
C ASN A 156 -20.36 12.67 10.42
N TYR A 157 -19.50 11.88 9.77
CA TYR A 157 -18.73 10.83 10.43
C TYR A 157 -17.85 11.41 11.54
N TRP A 158 -17.03 12.43 11.23
CA TRP A 158 -16.13 13.03 12.20
C TRP A 158 -16.88 13.72 13.35
N ALA A 159 -18.00 14.41 13.06
CA ALA A 159 -18.84 14.98 14.12
C ALA A 159 -19.42 13.94 15.08
N SER A 160 -19.55 12.68 14.65
CA SER A 160 -20.05 11.58 15.50
C SER A 160 -18.97 10.85 16.31
N GLN A 161 -17.69 11.14 16.06
CA GLN A 161 -16.57 10.49 16.77
C GLN A 161 -16.16 11.19 18.08
N GLY A 162 -16.78 12.32 18.41
CA GLY A 162 -16.44 13.16 19.56
C GLY A 162 -15.42 14.24 19.21
#